data_AF-A0A967DLK5-F1
#
_entry.id   AF-A0A967DLK5-F1
#
_cell.length_a   1.000
_cell.length_b   1.000
_cell.length_c   1.000
_cell.angle_alpha   90.00
_cell.angle_beta   90.00
_cell.angle_gamma   90.00
#
_symmetry.space_group_name_H-M   'P 1'
#
loop_
_entity.id
_entity.type
_entity.pdbx_description
1 polymer ?
#
loop_
_entity_poly.entity_id
_entity_poly.type
_entity_poly.pdbx_seq_one_letter_code
_entity_poly.pdbx_strand_id
1 'polypeptide(L)' 'MRKLPPWAGAAILLTIYCIVTLLLPRPETVKPEGWRLTGLLAATIAGLIIQPIPGGALVLIAVALSIP' A
#
# COMPACT_ATOMS: atom_id res chain seq x y z
N MET A 1 0.43 -7.00 24.78
CA MET A 1 0.51 -7.06 23.30
C MET A 1 -0.90 -7.17 22.74
N ARG A 2 -1.51 -6.03 22.39
CA ARG A 2 -2.90 -5.97 21.94
C ARG A 2 -2.97 -6.51 20.51
N LYS A 3 -3.58 -7.68 20.32
CA LYS A 3 -3.82 -8.25 18.97
C LYS A 3 -4.77 -7.32 18.24
N LEU A 4 -4.23 -6.37 17.50
CA LEU A 4 -5.02 -5.61 16.54
C LEU A 4 -5.68 -6.66 15.62
N PRO A 5 -7.01 -6.58 15.44
CA PRO A 5 -7.70 -7.57 14.64
C PRO A 5 -7.16 -7.53 13.20
N PRO A 6 -7.14 -8.65 12.46
CA PRO A 6 -6.45 -8.76 11.17
C PRO A 6 -6.93 -7.74 10.13
N TRP A 7 -8.17 -7.25 10.25
CA TRP A 7 -8.73 -6.20 9.40
C TRP A 7 -8.14 -4.80 9.67
N ALA A 8 -7.60 -4.55 10.87
CA ALA A 8 -6.99 -3.26 11.21
C ALA A 8 -5.69 -3.03 10.41
N GLY A 9 -4.92 -4.10 10.16
CA GLY A 9 -3.74 -4.04 9.29
C GLY A 9 -4.09 -3.68 7.86
N ALA A 10 -5.10 -4.32 7.29
CA ALA A 10 -5.60 -4.02 5.94
C ALA A 10 -6.15 -2.58 5.83
N ALA A 11 -6.86 -2.11 6.85
CA ALA A 11 -7.38 -0.74 6.90
C ALA A 11 -6.26 0.31 6.90
N ILE A 12 -5.15 0.06 7.59
CA ILE A 12 -3.99 0.97 7.60
C ILE A 12 -3.33 1.02 6.22
N LEU A 13 -3.16 -0.12 5.56
CA LEU A 13 -2.60 -0.19 4.20
C LEU A 13 -3.46 0.58 3.19
N LEU A 14 -4.78 0.38 3.24
CA LEU A 14 -5.75 1.12 2.43
C LEU A 14 -5.69 2.63 2.70
N THR A 15 -5.57 3.02 3.97
CA THR A 15 -5.45 4.42 4.35
C THR A 15 -4.18 5.05 3.78
N ILE A 16 -3.05 4.35 3.85
CA ILE A 16 -1.77 4.84 3.30
C ILE A 16 -1.82 4.92 1.78
N TYR A 17 -2.39 3.92 1.11
CA TYR A 17 -2.60 3.97 -0.34
C TYR A 17 -3.48 5.16 -0.75
N CYS A 18 -4.60 5.37 -0.06
CA CYS A 18 -5.48 6.53 -0.30
C CYS A 18 -4.77 7.86 -0.03
N ILE A 19 -3.96 7.97 1.01
CA ILE A 19 -3.19 9.19 1.29
C ILE A 19 -2.19 9.48 0.15
N VAL A 20 -1.47 8.46 -0.31
CA VAL A 20 -0.48 8.65 -1.37
C VAL A 20 -1.12 8.92 -2.73
N THR A 21 -2.29 8.33 -3.01
CA THR A 21 -2.95 8.46 -4.32
C THR A 21 -3.92 9.62 -4.43
N LEU A 22 -4.62 9.99 -3.35
CA LEU A 22 -5.67 11.02 -3.36
C LEU A 22 -5.24 12.34 -2.71
N LEU A 23 -4.37 12.31 -1.68
CA LEU A 23 -3.95 13.52 -0.96
C LEU A 23 -2.71 14.18 -1.58
N LEU A 24 -1.82 13.41 -2.21
CA LEU A 24 -0.69 13.97 -2.95
C LEU A 24 -1.12 14.23 -4.40
N PRO A 25 -1.14 15.50 -4.85
CA PRO A 25 -1.49 15.82 -6.22
C PRO A 25 -0.48 15.18 -7.16
N ARG A 26 -0.99 14.38 -8.08
CA ARG A 26 -0.20 13.72 -9.12
C ARG A 26 0.57 14.78 -9.92
N PRO A 27 1.90 14.67 -10.05
CA PRO A 27 2.66 15.56 -10.94
C PRO A 27 2.23 15.34 -12.38
N GLU A 28 2.03 16.42 -13.14
CA GLU A 28 1.57 16.39 -14.54
C GLU A 28 2.50 15.57 -15.46
N THR A 29 3.76 15.47 -15.09
CA THR A 29 4.81 14.71 -15.78
C THR A 29 4.76 13.20 -15.56
N VAL A 30 4.01 12.72 -14.56
CA VAL A 30 3.95 11.29 -14.20
C VAL A 30 2.70 10.67 -14.81
N LYS A 31 2.82 9.55 -15.53
CA LYS A 31 1.66 8.81 -16.07
C LYS A 31 0.72 8.32 -14.95
N PRO A 32 -0.58 8.16 -15.20
CA PRO A 32 -1.53 7.75 -14.17
C PRO A 32 -1.19 6.36 -13.60
N GLU A 33 -0.72 5.45 -14.45
CA GLU A 33 -0.27 4.11 -14.03
C GLU A 33 0.94 4.18 -13.08
N GLY A 34 1.92 5.04 -13.39
CA GLY A 34 3.11 5.23 -12.56
C GLY A 34 2.77 5.75 -11.16
N TRP A 35 1.78 6.64 -11.06
CA TRP A 35 1.34 7.17 -9.77
C TRP A 35 0.65 6.12 -8.89
N ARG A 36 -0.13 5.21 -9.51
CA ARG A 36 -0.76 4.08 -8.81
C ARG A 36 0.28 3.11 -8.25
N LEU A 37 1.35 2.83 -9.00
CA LEU A 37 2.48 2.01 -8.54
C LEU A 37 3.22 2.65 -7.37
N THR A 38 3.43 3.97 -7.38
CA THR A 38 4.04 4.68 -6.25
C THR A 38 3.21 4.55 -4.97
N GLY A 39 1.89 4.71 -5.09
CA GLY A 39 0.97 4.47 -3.97
C GLY A 39 1.05 3.05 -3.44
N LEU A 40 1.12 2.06 -4.34
CA LEU A 40 1.19 0.65 -4.00
C LEU A 40 2.52 0.29 -3.31
N LEU A 41 3.64 0.83 -3.80
CA LEU A 41 4.97 0.67 -3.19
C LEU A 41 5.00 1.27 -1.78
N ALA A 42 4.50 2.49 -1.61
CA ALA A 42 4.45 3.16 -0.31
C ALA A 42 3.59 2.38 0.70
N ALA A 43 2.42 1.88 0.26
CA ALA A 43 1.58 1.01 1.09
C ALA A 43 2.31 -0.29 1.45
N THR A 44 3.06 -0.89 0.53
CA THR A 44 3.83 -2.11 0.79
C THR A 44 4.95 -1.88 1.80
N ILE A 45 5.72 -0.79 1.67
CA ILE A 45 6.77 -0.41 2.63
C ILE A 45 6.16 -0.24 4.03
N ALA A 46 5.05 0.49 4.13
CA ALA A 46 4.37 0.65 5.41
C ALA A 46 3.85 -0.67 5.97
N GLY A 47 3.35 -1.56 5.12
CA GLY A 47 2.95 -2.92 5.50
C GLY A 47 4.09 -3.76 6.03
N LEU A 48 5.26 -3.67 5.43
CA LEU A 48 6.46 -4.37 5.89
C LEU A 48 6.97 -3.84 7.23
N ILE A 49 6.76 -2.56 7.53
CA ILE A 49 7.10 -1.96 8.84
C ILE A 49 6.11 -2.40 9.92
N ILE A 50 4.81 -2.40 9.61
CA ILE A 50 3.73 -2.71 10.57
C ILE A 50 3.58 -4.23 10.77
N GLN A 51 4.04 -5.04 9.82
CA GLN A 51 3.93 -6.51 9.79
C GLN A 51 2.53 -7.03 10.19
N PRO A 52 1.44 -6.61 9.52
CA PRO A 52 0.10 -7.13 9.81
C PRO A 52 -0.06 -8.61 9.42
N ILE A 53 0.70 -9.05 8.42
CA ILE A 53 0.82 -10.43 7.93
C ILE A 53 2.29 -10.71 7.58
N PRO A 54 2.70 -11.97 7.38
CA PRO A 54 4.07 -12.29 6.96
C PRO A 54 4.49 -11.46 5.75
N GLY A 55 5.66 -10.83 5.82
CA GLY A 55 6.10 -9.87 4.80
C GLY A 55 6.07 -10.41 3.38
N GLY A 56 6.39 -11.71 3.19
CA GLY A 56 6.28 -12.39 1.91
C GLY A 56 4.86 -12.41 1.32
N ALA A 57 3.83 -12.65 2.15
CA ALA A 57 2.44 -12.61 1.71
C ALA A 57 2.01 -11.19 1.30
N LEU A 58 2.48 -10.18 2.03
CA LEU A 58 2.27 -8.77 1.72
C LEU A 58 2.84 -8.38 0.35
N VAL A 59 4.09 -8.79 0.08
CA VAL A 59 4.76 -8.53 -1.20
C VAL A 59 4.06 -9.27 -2.34
N LEU A 60 3.63 -10.52 -2.14
CA LEU A 60 2.89 -11.27 -3.16
C LEU A 60 1.56 -10.61 -3.54
N ILE A 61 0.82 -10.08 -2.56
CA ILE A 61 -0.42 -9.33 -2.81
C ILE A 61 -0.13 -8.05 -3.59
N ALA A 62 0.92 -7.30 -3.22
CA ALA A 62 1.33 -6.10 -3.93
C ALA A 62 1.69 -6.41 -5.40
N VAL A 63 2.47 -7.46 -5.65
CA VAL A 63 2.82 -7.87 -7.02
C VAL A 63 1.58 -8.29 -7.81
N ALA A 64 0.67 -9.06 -7.20
CA ALA A 64 -0.58 -9.46 -7.86
C ALA A 64 -1.45 -8.26 -8.27
N LEU A 65 -1.48 -7.22 -7.44
CA LEU A 65 -2.23 -5.97 -7.71
C LEU A 65 -1.48 -4.98 -8.61
N SER A 66 -0.18 -5.21 -8.87
CA SER A 66 0.64 -4.35 -9.74
C SER A 66 0.45 -4.64 -11.23
N ILE A 67 -0.27 -5.72 -11.56
CA ILE A 67 -0.58 -6.11 -12.94
C ILE A 67 -1.54 -5.05 -13.54
N PRO A 68 -1.25 -4.52 -14.74
CA PRO A 68 -2.02 -3.46 -15.38
C PRO A 68 -3.45 -3.89 -15.79
#